data_AF-A0A6H1W8M1-F1
#
_entry.id   AF-A0A6H1W8M1-F1
#
_cell.length_a   1.000
_cell.length_b   1.000
_cell.length_c   1.000
_cell.angle_alpha   90.00
_cell.angle_beta   90.00
_cell.angle_gamma   90.00
#
_symmetry.space_group_name_H-M   'P 1'
#
loop_
_entity.id
_entity.type
_entity.pdbx_description
1 polymer ?
#
loop_
_entity_poly.entity_id
_entity_poly.type
_entity_poly.pdbx_seq_one_letter_code
_entity_poly.pdbx_strand_id
1 'polypeptide(L)'
;MSAWDDSHWVQGYTAVINNVFTGGGSSWIDFSHELGRVGWRRIWADTDAERSNILAVATAAMGTGKRLQYRATNAGGPNNLAQITALQTV
;
A
#
# COMPACT_ATOMS: atom_id res chain seq x y z
N MET A 1 -15.20 -15.46 -7.87
CA MET A 1 -14.45 -15.06 -6.66
C MET A 1 -14.05 -13.61 -6.86
N SER A 2 -14.60 -12.68 -6.07
CA SER A 2 -14.33 -11.26 -6.27
C SER A 2 -12.87 -10.96 -5.91
N ALA A 3 -12.04 -10.77 -6.93
CA ALA A 3 -10.88 -9.91 -6.79
C ALA A 3 -11.39 -8.62 -6.12
N TRP A 4 -10.77 -8.21 -5.01
CA TRP A 4 -11.01 -6.86 -4.53
C TRP A 4 -10.62 -5.94 -5.69
N ASP A 5 -11.61 -5.19 -6.15
CA ASP A 5 -11.55 -4.36 -7.33
C ASP A 5 -10.50 -3.27 -7.11
N ASP A 6 -9.45 -3.29 -7.92
CA ASP A 6 -8.41 -2.27 -7.90
C ASP A 6 -8.94 -0.92 -8.42
N SER A 7 -10.20 -0.81 -8.82
CA SER A 7 -10.81 0.45 -9.21
C SER A 7 -11.33 1.27 -8.02
N HIS A 8 -11.36 0.73 -6.79
CA HIS A 8 -11.88 1.43 -5.62
C HIS A 8 -10.83 1.56 -4.50
N TRP A 9 -10.69 2.78 -3.98
CA TRP A 9 -10.03 3.00 -2.69
C TRP A 9 -10.73 2.18 -1.61
N VAL A 10 -9.97 1.64 -0.66
CA VAL A 10 -10.53 0.91 0.47
C VAL A 10 -11.36 1.88 1.31
N GLN A 11 -12.67 1.94 1.06
CA GLN A 11 -13.57 2.92 1.66
C GLN A 11 -13.75 2.62 3.15
N GLY A 12 -13.73 3.68 3.98
CA GLY A 12 -13.96 3.60 5.42
C GLY A 12 -12.73 3.32 6.28
N TYR A 13 -11.54 3.10 5.69
CA TYR A 13 -10.31 2.85 6.44
C TYR A 13 -9.21 3.84 6.08
N THR A 14 -8.78 4.63 7.07
CA THR A 14 -7.53 5.37 6.97
C THR A 14 -6.37 4.50 7.45
N ALA A 15 -5.26 4.52 6.73
CA ALA A 15 -4.04 3.79 7.06
C ALA A 15 -2.94 4.75 7.52
N VAL A 16 -2.12 4.30 8.45
CA VAL A 16 -0.88 4.95 8.89
C VAL A 16 0.27 4.02 8.52
N ILE A 17 1.28 4.57 7.85
CA ILE A 17 2.47 3.83 7.47
C ILE A 17 3.39 3.74 8.69
N ASN A 18 3.69 2.51 9.11
CA ASN A 18 4.61 2.22 10.20
C ASN A 18 6.04 2.10 9.68
N ASN A 19 6.22 1.52 8.49
CA ASN A 19 7.54 1.28 7.91
C ASN A 19 7.48 1.13 6.37
N VAL A 20 8.58 1.44 5.70
CA VAL A 20 8.76 1.28 4.25
C VAL A 20 10.08 0.56 4.01
N PHE A 21 10.05 -0.49 3.18
CA PHE A 21 11.23 -1.27 2.81
C PHE A 21 11.32 -1.39 1.29
N THR A 22 12.52 -1.21 0.74
CA THR A 22 12.80 -1.46 -0.69
C THR A 22 14.09 -2.25 -0.82
N GLY A 23 14.05 -3.35 -1.54
CA GLY A 23 15.21 -4.23 -1.76
C GLY A 23 14.93 -5.31 -2.81
N GLY A 24 15.96 -5.72 -3.56
CA GLY A 24 15.87 -6.85 -4.50
C GLY A 24 14.80 -6.70 -5.59
N GLY A 25 14.56 -5.47 -6.07
CA GLY A 25 13.54 -5.19 -7.10
C GLY A 25 12.10 -5.16 -6.58
N SER A 26 11.89 -5.27 -5.27
CA SER A 26 10.57 -5.20 -4.64
C SER A 26 10.51 -4.13 -3.56
N SER A 27 9.32 -3.58 -3.38
CA SER A 27 9.04 -2.58 -2.35
C SER A 27 7.86 -3.03 -1.51
N TRP A 28 7.92 -2.75 -0.22
CA TRP A 28 7.00 -3.22 0.80
C TRP A 28 6.68 -2.09 1.77
N ILE A 29 5.44 -2.06 2.24
CA ILE A 29 4.97 -1.12 3.26
C ILE A 29 4.32 -1.89 4.40
N ASP A 30 4.67 -1.54 5.62
CA ASP A 30 3.97 -1.97 6.83
C ASP A 30 3.01 -0.85 7.24
N PHE A 31 1.74 -1.16 7.38
CA PHE A 31 0.75 -0.19 7.79
C PHE A 31 -0.29 -0.77 8.75
N SER A 32 -0.90 0.15 9.49
CA SER A 32 -2.01 -0.10 10.40
C SER A 32 -3.19 0.76 9.96
N HIS A 33 -4.40 0.25 10.10
CA HIS A 33 -5.62 1.05 9.97
C HIS A 33 -6.34 1.11 11.32
N GLU A 34 -7.43 1.88 11.40
CA GLU A 34 -8.19 2.07 12.65
C GLU A 34 -8.64 0.77 13.34
N LEU A 35 -8.89 -0.31 12.59
CA LEU A 35 -9.25 -1.62 13.17
C LEU A 35 -8.05 -2.50 13.61
N GLY A 36 -6.81 -2.04 13.43
CA GLY A 36 -5.62 -2.80 13.81
C GLY A 36 -4.50 -2.82 12.77
N ARG A 37 -3.44 -3.56 13.09
CA ARG A 37 -2.25 -3.69 12.24
C ARG A 37 -2.53 -4.63 11.07
N VAL A 38 -2.25 -4.17 9.85
CA VAL A 38 -2.35 -4.99 8.63
C VAL A 38 -1.06 -5.75 8.38
N GLY A 39 0.09 -5.13 8.65
CA GLY A 39 1.41 -5.71 8.44
C GLY A 39 1.98 -5.39 7.06
N TRP A 40 3.00 -6.15 6.65
CA TRP A 40 3.72 -5.93 5.41
C TRP A 40 2.89 -6.29 4.16
N ARG A 41 2.79 -5.34 3.24
CA ARG A 41 2.21 -5.53 1.90
C ARG A 41 3.18 -5.06 0.83
N ARG A 42 3.25 -5.80 -0.26
CA ARG A 42 4.09 -5.46 -1.41
C ARG A 42 3.44 -4.33 -2.20
N ILE A 43 4.24 -3.41 -2.71
CA ILE A 43 3.82 -2.44 -3.73
C ILE A 43 3.85 -3.13 -5.09
N TRP A 44 2.71 -3.08 -5.78
CA TRP A 44 2.58 -3.48 -7.17
C TRP A 44 2.30 -2.25 -8.02
N ALA A 45 3.04 -2.10 -9.11
CA ALA A 45 2.84 -1.04 -10.08
C ALA A 45 3.33 -1.55 -11.45
N ASP A 46 2.66 -1.11 -12.51
CA ASP A 46 2.98 -1.55 -13.87
C ASP A 46 4.24 -0.84 -14.39
N THR A 47 4.57 0.33 -13.84
CA THR A 47 5.77 1.09 -14.16
C THR A 47 6.63 1.42 -12.94
N ASP A 48 7.93 1.59 -13.17
CA ASP A 48 8.87 2.05 -12.13
C ASP A 48 8.55 3.46 -11.63
N ALA A 49 7.98 4.31 -12.48
CA ALA A 49 7.55 5.66 -12.13
C ALA A 49 6.37 5.63 -11.13
N GLU A 50 5.37 4.79 -11.37
CA GLU A 50 4.25 4.58 -10.44
C GLU A 50 4.73 3.97 -9.12
N ARG A 51 5.61 2.96 -9.18
CA ARG A 51 6.21 2.38 -7.96
C ARG A 51 6.91 3.45 -7.13
N SER A 52 7.71 4.30 -7.78
CA SER A 52 8.43 5.41 -7.13
C SER A 52 7.48 6.44 -6.53
N ASN A 53 6.35 6.73 -7.20
CA ASN A 53 5.33 7.63 -6.67
C ASN A 53 4.69 7.06 -5.39
N ILE A 54 4.27 5.80 -5.41
CA ILE A 54 3.68 5.12 -4.23
C ILE A 54 4.69 5.11 -3.08
N LEU A 55 5.96 4.81 -3.35
CA LEU A 55 7.04 4.87 -2.36
C LEU A 55 7.24 6.26 -1.77
N ALA A 56 7.24 7.30 -2.60
CA ALA A 56 7.40 8.68 -2.17
C ALA A 56 6.26 9.10 -1.23
N VAL A 57 5.01 8.77 -1.60
CA VAL A 57 3.83 9.01 -0.74
C VAL A 57 3.93 8.24 0.57
N ALA A 58 4.27 6.95 0.53
CA ALA A 58 4.43 6.13 1.74
C ALA A 58 5.51 6.68 2.68
N THR A 59 6.65 7.09 2.12
CA THR A 59 7.78 7.62 2.88
C THR A 59 7.45 8.97 3.51
N ALA A 60 6.80 9.87 2.75
CA ALA A 60 6.34 11.16 3.27
C ALA A 60 5.29 11.00 4.39
N ALA A 61 4.38 10.05 4.23
CA ALA A 61 3.37 9.74 5.23
C ALA A 61 3.98 9.17 6.52
N MET A 62 4.95 8.27 6.39
CA MET A 62 5.71 7.72 7.52
C MET A 62 6.43 8.83 8.29
N GLY A 63 7.07 9.77 7.59
CA GLY A 63 7.78 10.89 8.21
C GLY A 63 6.86 11.91 8.90
N THR A 64 5.59 11.98 8.50
CA THR A 64 4.62 12.96 9.04
C THR A 64 3.57 12.34 9.97
N GLY A 65 3.51 11.01 10.06
CA GLY A 65 2.45 10.28 10.77
C GLY A 65 1.06 10.50 10.19
N LYS A 66 0.96 10.99 8.94
CA LYS A 66 -0.32 11.30 8.31
C LYS A 66 -1.11 10.04 7.95
N ARG A 67 -2.43 10.18 8.06
CA ARG A 67 -3.39 9.19 7.57
C ARG A 67 -3.42 9.20 6.04
N LEU A 68 -3.53 8.02 5.47
CA LEU A 68 -3.58 7.77 4.04
C LEU A 68 -4.84 6.98 3.69
N GLN A 69 -5.29 7.13 2.45
CA GLN A 69 -6.09 6.11 1.80
C GLN A 69 -5.19 5.23 0.94
N TYR A 70 -5.55 3.96 0.85
CA TYR A 70 -4.81 2.97 0.07
C TYR A 70 -5.75 2.18 -0.83
N ARG A 71 -5.19 1.70 -1.92
CA ARG A 71 -5.84 0.80 -2.87
C ARG A 71 -5.05 -0.49 -2.92
N ALA A 72 -5.75 -1.61 -2.80
CA ALA A 72 -5.11 -2.91 -2.77
C ALA A 72 -5.85 -3.89 -3.68
N THR A 73 -5.08 -4.71 -4.39
CA THR A 73 -5.62 -5.83 -5.16
C THR A 73 -5.49 -7.12 -4.37
N ASN A 74 -6.46 -8.03 -4.55
CA ASN A 74 -6.39 -9.41 -4.05
C ASN A 74 -5.68 -10.34 -5.05
N ALA A 75 -5.30 -9.83 -6.22
CA ALA A 75 -4.68 -10.61 -7.28
C ALA A 75 -3.14 -10.57 -7.18
N GLY A 76 -2.54 -11.75 -7.00
CA GLY A 76 -1.35 -12.09 -7.79
C GLY A 76 0.03 -11.76 -7.24
N GLY A 77 0.21 -11.44 -5.96
CA GLY A 77 1.54 -11.48 -5.36
C GLY A 77 2.03 -12.91 -5.11
N PRO A 78 3.35 -13.20 -5.15
CA PRO A 78 3.85 -14.47 -4.67
C PRO A 78 3.31 -14.71 -3.25
N ASN A 79 2.66 -15.86 -3.04
CA ASN A 79 1.92 -16.27 -1.84
C ASN A 79 0.47 -15.77 -1.67
N ASN A 80 -0.23 -15.31 -2.72
CA ASN A 80 -1.65 -14.89 -2.63
C ASN A 80 -1.90 -13.76 -1.62
N LEU A 81 -0.90 -12.90 -1.39
CA LEU A 81 -1.00 -11.77 -0.48
C LEU A 81 -1.52 -10.54 -1.23
N ALA A 82 -2.41 -9.78 -0.61
CA ALA A 82 -2.88 -8.50 -1.13
C ALA A 82 -1.71 -7.55 -1.41
N GLN A 83 -1.76 -6.82 -2.51
CA GLN A 83 -0.73 -5.89 -2.95
C GLN A 83 -1.28 -4.47 -3.04
N ILE A 84 -0.43 -3.48 -2.74
CA ILE A 84 -0.79 -2.06 -2.75
C ILE A 84 -0.54 -1.50 -4.14
N THR A 85 -1.56 -0.95 -4.76
CA THR A 85 -1.52 -0.40 -6.13
C THR A 85 -1.64 1.11 -6.18
N ALA A 86 -2.05 1.76 -5.09
CA ALA A 86 -2.04 3.22 -4.95
C ALA A 86 -2.07 3.65 -3.48
N LEU A 87 -1.52 4.83 -3.20
CA LEU A 87 -1.57 5.51 -1.91
C LEU A 87 -1.86 7.00 -2.14
N GLN A 88 -2.66 7.60 -1.28
CA GLN A 88 -2.87 9.05 -1.25
C GLN A 88 -3.00 9.55 0.18
N THR A 89 -2.40 10.70 0.47
CA THR A 89 -2.59 11.40 1.76
C THR A 89 -3.98 12.01 1.84
N VAL A 90 -4.60 11.92 3.01
CA VAL A 90 -5.87 12.60 3.33
C VAL A 90 -5.60 14.02 3.85
#